data_AF-A0A1C5N6W0-F1
#
_entry.id   AF-A0A1C5N6W0-F1
#
_cell.length_a   1.000
_cell.length_b   1.000
_cell.length_c   1.000
_cell.angle_alpha   90.00
_cell.angle_beta   90.00
_cell.angle_gamma   90.00
#
_symmetry.space_group_name_H-M   'P 1'
#
loop_
_entity.id
_entity.type
_entity.pdbx_description
1 polymer ?
#
loop_
_entity_poly.entity_id
_entity_poly.type
_entity_poly.pdbx_seq_one_letter_code
_entity_poly.pdbx_strand_id
1 'polypeptide(L)'
;MSSFYKKIKRIIDITLSLVGLIVLFPIFLVLIIAIKVDSKGPILFKQKRIGINKSEFYILKFRTMRIDTPKDMPTHLLENPDVYITKVGRFLRMTSLDELPQIINILKGDMSIVGPRPALWNQYDLIQERDKYGANNVTPGLTGWAQINGRDELLISVKAKYDGEYVQNMSLYFDMKCFFMTFIKVLKRDGVVEGKKDKAIN
;
A
#
# COMPACT_ATOMS: atom_id res chain seq x y z
N MET A 1 -20.69 -12.74 2.46
CA MET A 1 -19.46 -13.22 1.77
C MET A 1 -19.38 -14.73 1.90
N SER A 2 -19.34 -15.48 0.79
CA SER A 2 -19.16 -16.93 0.90
C SER A 2 -17.77 -17.25 1.48
N SER A 3 -17.74 -18.05 2.55
CA SER A 3 -16.49 -18.58 3.15
C SER A 3 -15.61 -19.27 2.11
N PHE A 4 -16.23 -19.87 1.09
CA PHE A 4 -15.56 -20.54 -0.03
C PHE A 4 -14.69 -19.58 -0.87
N TYR A 5 -15.23 -18.41 -1.23
CA TYR A 5 -14.48 -17.45 -2.04
C TYR A 5 -13.26 -16.89 -1.29
N LYS A 6 -13.38 -16.63 0.03
CA LYS A 6 -12.21 -16.18 0.83
C LYS A 6 -11.05 -17.18 0.77
N LYS A 7 -11.35 -18.49 0.78
CA LYS A 7 -10.32 -19.54 0.64
C LYS A 7 -9.69 -19.54 -0.75
N ILE A 8 -10.49 -19.43 -1.81
CA ILE A 8 -9.97 -19.33 -3.18
C ILE A 8 -9.10 -18.09 -3.35
N LYS A 9 -9.58 -16.93 -2.90
CA LYS A 9 -8.83 -15.67 -2.91
C LYS A 9 -7.47 -15.83 -2.23
N ARG A 10 -7.42 -16.49 -1.07
CA ARG A 10 -6.17 -16.76 -0.36
C ARG A 10 -5.19 -17.61 -1.16
N ILE A 11 -5.67 -18.65 -1.84
CA ILE A 11 -4.84 -19.49 -2.71
C ILE A 11 -4.28 -18.67 -3.86
N ILE A 12 -5.13 -17.86 -4.52
CA ILE A 12 -4.70 -16.95 -5.61
C ILE A 12 -3.65 -15.96 -5.11
N ASP A 13 -3.87 -15.34 -3.95
CA ASP A 13 -2.94 -14.38 -3.36
C ASP A 13 -1.55 -15.00 -3.14
N ILE A 14 -1.49 -16.22 -2.59
CA ILE A 14 -0.23 -16.93 -2.36
C ILE A 14 0.43 -17.29 -3.70
N THR A 15 -0.31 -17.91 -4.62
CA THR A 15 0.23 -18.36 -5.92
C THR A 15 0.79 -17.19 -6.72
N LEU A 16 0.01 -16.11 -6.88
CA LEU A 16 0.46 -14.93 -7.63
C LEU A 16 1.61 -14.21 -6.93
N SER A 17 1.65 -14.19 -5.60
CA SER A 17 2.77 -13.61 -4.83
C SER A 17 4.06 -14.42 -5.00
N LEU A 18 3.99 -15.75 -5.01
CA LEU A 18 5.15 -16.61 -5.25
C LEU A 18 5.67 -16.46 -6.68
N VAL A 19 4.79 -16.49 -7.67
CA VAL A 19 5.15 -16.25 -9.08
C VAL A 19 5.76 -14.86 -9.23
N GLY A 20 5.14 -13.84 -8.64
CA GLY A 20 5.64 -12.47 -8.64
C GLY A 20 7.03 -12.36 -8.01
N LEU A 21 7.28 -13.05 -6.89
CA LEU A 21 8.60 -13.04 -6.25
C LEU A 21 9.68 -13.64 -7.15
N ILE A 22 9.39 -14.75 -7.84
CA ILE A 22 10.32 -15.40 -8.77
C ILE A 22 10.60 -14.50 -9.98
N VAL A 23 9.56 -13.98 -10.62
CA VAL A 23 9.67 -13.14 -11.82
C VAL A 23 10.36 -11.82 -11.51
N LEU A 24 10.06 -11.21 -10.37
CA LEU A 24 10.63 -9.92 -9.97
C LEU A 24 11.97 -10.05 -9.25
N PHE A 25 12.48 -11.28 -8.99
CA PHE A 25 13.72 -11.49 -8.25
C PHE A 25 14.92 -10.68 -8.79
N PRO A 26 15.17 -10.60 -10.11
CA PRO A 26 16.24 -9.76 -10.64
C PRO A 26 16.06 -8.28 -10.31
N ILE A 27 14.81 -7.79 -10.34
CA ILE A 27 14.47 -6.40 -9.99
C ILE A 27 14.72 -6.16 -8.50
N PHE A 28 14.31 -7.09 -7.62
CA PHE A 28 14.62 -7.01 -6.19
C PHE A 28 16.13 -6.83 -5.95
N LEU A 29 16.97 -7.63 -6.63
CA LEU A 29 18.42 -7.55 -6.47
C LEU A 29 18.97 -6.17 -6.87
N VAL A 30 18.55 -5.64 -8.03
CA VAL A 30 18.96 -4.31 -8.50
C VAL A 30 18.53 -3.22 -7.52
N LEU A 31 17.28 -3.25 -7.03
CA LEU A 31 16.77 -2.27 -6.08
C LEU A 31 17.52 -2.34 -4.74
N ILE A 32 17.81 -3.55 -4.25
CA ILE A 32 18.58 -3.75 -3.01
C ILE A 32 19.96 -3.11 -3.13
N ILE A 33 20.67 -3.34 -4.24
CA ILE A 33 21.99 -2.75 -4.49
C ILE A 33 21.88 -1.23 -4.57
N ALA A 34 20.93 -0.70 -5.34
CA ALA A 34 20.72 0.74 -5.49
C ALA A 34 20.47 1.43 -4.15
N ILE A 35 19.63 0.87 -3.27
CA ILE A 35 19.35 1.41 -1.93
C ILE A 35 20.61 1.42 -1.06
N LYS A 36 21.42 0.34 -1.12
CA LYS A 36 22.65 0.21 -0.33
C LYS A 36 23.75 1.18 -0.75
N VAL A 37 23.85 1.47 -2.05
CA VAL A 37 24.80 2.44 -2.60
C VAL A 37 24.35 3.87 -2.29
N ASP A 38 23.05 4.16 -2.37
CA ASP A 38 22.51 5.53 -2.19
C ASP A 38 22.55 6.01 -0.72
N SER A 39 22.39 5.10 0.25
CA SER A 39 22.42 5.49 1.69
C SER A 39 22.80 4.35 2.64
N LYS A 40 23.46 4.69 3.76
CA LYS A 40 23.82 3.73 4.82
C LYS A 40 22.58 3.23 5.58
N GLY A 41 22.60 1.96 6.01
CA GLY A 41 21.62 1.34 6.93
C GLY A 41 20.87 0.12 6.35
N PRO A 42 19.69 -0.25 6.91
CA PRO A 42 18.90 -1.42 6.48
C PRO A 42 18.21 -1.21 5.12
N ILE A 43 17.92 -2.29 4.41
CA ILE A 43 17.23 -2.22 3.09
C ILE A 43 15.73 -2.04 3.25
N LEU A 44 15.16 -2.70 4.27
CA LEU A 44 13.73 -2.68 4.54
C LEU A 44 13.40 -1.68 5.65
N PHE A 45 12.27 -1.01 5.46
CA PHE A 45 11.58 -0.21 6.45
C PHE A 45 10.30 -0.93 6.87
N LYS A 46 9.98 -0.87 8.16
CA LYS A 46 8.75 -1.43 8.73
C LYS A 46 7.86 -0.29 9.18
N GLN A 47 6.56 -0.40 8.93
CA GLN A 47 5.58 0.59 9.38
C GLN A 47 4.37 -0.08 9.99
N LYS A 48 3.95 0.40 11.17
CA LYS A 48 2.77 -0.10 11.88
C LYS A 48 1.48 0.30 11.17
N ARG A 49 0.60 -0.68 10.95
CA ARG A 49 -0.62 -0.56 10.16
C ARG A 49 -1.78 -1.33 10.78
N ILE A 50 -2.99 -0.97 10.37
CA ILE A 50 -4.23 -1.64 10.75
C ILE A 50 -4.58 -2.72 9.71
N GLY A 51 -4.72 -3.94 10.20
CA GLY A 51 -5.12 -5.15 9.50
C GLY A 51 -6.58 -5.53 9.75
N ILE A 52 -6.90 -6.78 9.46
CA ILE A 52 -8.27 -7.31 9.62
C ILE A 52 -8.75 -7.20 11.07
N ASN A 53 -10.01 -6.85 11.27
CA ASN A 53 -10.63 -6.63 12.57
C ASN A 53 -9.87 -5.65 13.47
N LYS A 54 -9.24 -4.65 12.85
CA LYS A 54 -8.43 -3.63 13.52
C LYS A 54 -7.20 -4.17 14.26
N SER A 55 -6.75 -5.38 13.94
CA SER A 55 -5.48 -5.93 14.44
C SER A 55 -4.29 -5.14 13.91
N GLU A 56 -3.20 -5.07 14.67
CA GLU A 56 -2.00 -4.34 14.24
C GLU A 56 -0.99 -5.28 13.58
N PHE A 57 -0.36 -4.81 12.50
CA PHE A 57 0.75 -5.52 11.86
C PHE A 57 1.77 -4.54 11.26
N TYR A 58 2.92 -5.07 10.87
CA TYR A 58 3.96 -4.29 10.21
C TYR A 58 3.98 -4.58 8.72
N ILE A 59 3.76 -3.56 7.89
CA ILE A 59 4.05 -3.66 6.46
C ILE A 59 5.56 -3.55 6.23
N LEU A 60 6.05 -4.27 5.22
CA LEU A 60 7.42 -4.16 4.73
C LEU A 60 7.47 -3.25 3.51
N LYS A 61 8.40 -2.31 3.49
CA LYS A 61 8.71 -1.46 2.34
C LYS A 61 10.22 -1.41 2.11
N PHE A 62 10.64 -1.09 0.90
CA PHE A 62 12.02 -0.65 0.72
C PHE A 62 12.23 0.70 1.41
N ARG A 63 13.42 0.89 1.97
CA ARG A 63 13.77 2.16 2.60
C ARG A 63 13.95 3.23 1.53
N THR A 64 13.15 4.29 1.63
CA THR A 64 13.23 5.46 0.72
C THR A 64 13.71 6.72 1.42
N MET A 65 13.96 6.67 2.73
CA MET A 65 14.37 7.81 3.55
C MET A 65 15.64 7.49 4.34
N ARG A 66 16.38 8.51 4.74
CA ARG A 66 17.59 8.37 5.55
C ARG A 66 17.27 7.87 6.96
N ILE A 67 18.26 7.28 7.63
CA ILE A 67 18.09 6.63 8.94
C ILE A 67 17.89 7.63 10.10
N ASP A 68 18.25 8.88 9.90
CA ASP A 68 18.09 10.03 10.81
C ASP A 68 16.69 10.67 10.72
N THR A 69 15.82 10.18 9.84
CA THR A 69 14.43 10.63 9.73
C THR A 69 13.64 10.30 11.01
N PRO A 70 12.78 11.22 11.50
CA PRO A 70 11.81 10.92 12.56
C PRO A 70 10.99 9.65 12.25
N LYS A 71 10.96 8.71 13.19
CA LYS A 71 10.29 7.41 13.00
C LYS A 71 8.77 7.51 13.14
N ASP A 72 8.06 6.61 12.48
CA ASP A 72 6.61 6.36 12.63
C ASP A 72 5.66 7.53 12.33
N MET A 73 6.14 8.55 11.61
CA MET A 73 5.31 9.66 11.11
C MET A 73 5.01 9.49 9.61
N PRO A 74 3.76 9.66 9.14
CA PRO A 74 3.50 9.75 7.71
C PRO A 74 4.30 10.88 7.05
N THR A 75 4.80 10.63 5.85
CA THR A 75 5.64 11.60 5.11
C THR A 75 4.97 12.96 4.94
N HIS A 76 3.64 13.02 4.80
CA HIS A 76 2.89 14.28 4.61
C HIS A 76 2.76 15.14 5.89
N LEU A 77 3.16 14.60 7.05
CA LEU A 77 3.21 15.35 8.31
C LEU A 77 4.61 15.89 8.63
N LEU A 78 5.63 15.51 7.86
CA LEU A 78 6.96 16.09 8.00
C LEU A 78 6.96 17.50 7.40
N GLU A 79 7.57 18.46 8.09
CA GLU A 79 7.68 19.85 7.63
C GLU A 79 8.50 19.97 6.34
N ASN A 80 9.57 19.17 6.21
CA ASN A 80 10.38 19.11 5.01
C ASN A 80 10.77 17.65 4.67
N PRO A 81 9.86 16.88 4.08
CA PRO A 81 10.09 15.47 3.79
C PRO A 81 11.21 15.27 2.76
N ASP A 82 11.42 16.24 1.86
CA ASP A 82 12.42 16.16 0.79
C ASP A 82 13.86 16.09 1.29
N VAL A 83 14.15 16.67 2.46
CA VAL A 83 15.48 16.61 3.08
C VAL A 83 15.86 15.17 3.46
N TYR A 84 14.86 14.35 3.76
CA TYR A 84 15.05 12.99 4.26
C TYR A 84 14.92 11.92 3.17
N ILE A 85 14.27 12.21 2.04
CA ILE A 85 14.09 11.27 0.94
C ILE A 85 15.40 11.13 0.16
N THR A 86 15.81 9.88 -0.10
CA THR A 86 17.04 9.62 -0.88
C THR A 86 16.75 9.69 -2.39
N LYS A 87 17.79 9.77 -3.23
CA LYS A 87 17.60 9.87 -4.69
C LYS A 87 16.91 8.63 -5.25
N VAL A 88 17.38 7.45 -4.86
CA VAL A 88 16.73 6.17 -5.18
C VAL A 88 15.36 6.09 -4.52
N GLY A 89 15.22 6.60 -3.29
CA GLY A 89 13.96 6.65 -2.57
C GLY A 89 12.85 7.40 -3.31
N ARG A 90 13.17 8.55 -3.92
CA ARG A 90 12.22 9.30 -4.77
C ARG A 90 11.76 8.47 -5.96
N PHE A 91 12.71 7.85 -6.68
CA PHE A 91 12.38 6.95 -7.80
C PHE A 91 11.47 5.79 -7.38
N LEU A 92 11.79 5.13 -6.26
CA LEU A 92 10.99 4.02 -5.73
C LEU A 92 9.56 4.44 -5.39
N ARG A 93 9.36 5.63 -4.81
CA ARG A 93 8.02 6.16 -4.48
C ARG A 93 7.20 6.51 -5.72
N MET A 94 7.81 7.24 -6.65
CA MET A 94 7.15 7.63 -7.90
C MET A 94 6.67 6.41 -8.71
N THR A 95 7.42 5.32 -8.66
CA THR A 95 7.11 4.07 -9.36
C THR A 95 6.34 3.06 -8.51
N SER A 96 6.08 3.38 -7.23
CA SER A 96 5.51 2.46 -6.23
C SER A 96 6.31 1.17 -6.02
N LEU A 97 7.57 1.13 -6.48
CA LEU A 97 8.46 -0.01 -6.28
C LEU A 97 8.87 -0.16 -4.81
N ASP A 98 8.72 0.88 -3.99
CA ASP A 98 8.95 0.80 -2.55
C ASP A 98 8.04 -0.21 -1.85
N GLU A 99 6.90 -0.57 -2.47
CA GLU A 99 5.90 -1.46 -1.90
C GLU A 99 6.10 -2.94 -2.23
N LEU A 100 7.03 -3.27 -3.13
CA LEU A 100 7.30 -4.67 -3.52
C LEU A 100 7.54 -5.62 -2.32
N PRO A 101 8.23 -5.23 -1.23
CA PRO A 101 8.41 -6.12 -0.09
C PRO A 101 7.11 -6.53 0.61
N GLN A 102 5.98 -5.86 0.37
CA GLN A 102 4.67 -6.24 0.90
C GLN A 102 4.18 -7.60 0.35
N ILE A 103 4.77 -8.12 -0.74
CA ILE A 103 4.55 -9.52 -1.18
C ILE A 103 4.78 -10.50 -0.02
N ILE A 104 5.74 -10.23 0.86
CA ILE A 104 6.00 -11.07 2.05
C ILE A 104 4.84 -10.98 3.04
N ASN A 105 4.22 -9.81 3.22
CA ASN A 105 3.02 -9.65 4.05
C ASN A 105 1.84 -10.42 3.48
N ILE A 106 1.71 -10.46 2.15
CA ILE A 106 0.70 -11.28 1.47
C ILE A 106 0.97 -12.76 1.74
N LEU A 107 2.20 -13.25 1.53
CA LEU A 107 2.54 -14.65 1.80
C LEU A 107 2.28 -15.04 3.27
N LYS A 108 2.60 -14.15 4.22
CA LYS A 108 2.34 -14.36 5.66
C LYS A 108 0.85 -14.38 6.02
N GLY A 109 0.00 -13.70 5.25
CA GLY A 109 -1.45 -13.62 5.48
C GLY A 109 -1.91 -12.35 6.19
N ASP A 110 -1.00 -11.40 6.41
CA ASP A 110 -1.34 -10.08 6.94
C ASP A 110 -2.09 -9.24 5.89
N MET A 111 -1.82 -9.49 4.60
CA MET A 111 -2.37 -8.75 3.46
C MET A 111 -2.89 -9.69 2.35
N SER A 112 -3.65 -9.11 1.43
CA SER A 112 -4.11 -9.67 0.16
C SER A 112 -3.55 -8.84 -1.00
N ILE A 113 -3.58 -9.36 -2.23
CA ILE A 113 -3.22 -8.54 -3.41
C ILE A 113 -4.23 -7.40 -3.58
N VAL A 114 -5.52 -7.73 -3.48
CA VAL A 114 -6.63 -6.77 -3.62
C VAL A 114 -7.41 -6.67 -2.31
N GLY A 115 -7.65 -5.44 -1.84
CA GLY A 115 -8.39 -5.11 -0.62
C GLY A 115 -8.23 -3.63 -0.22
N PRO A 116 -8.96 -3.15 0.79
CA PRO A 116 -8.78 -1.80 1.32
C PRO A 116 -7.33 -1.56 1.72
N ARG A 117 -6.74 -0.40 1.37
CA ARG A 117 -5.35 -0.09 1.77
C ARG A 117 -5.22 -0.10 3.29
N PRO A 118 -4.21 -0.73 3.89
CA PRO A 118 -4.06 -0.72 5.35
C PRO A 118 -3.85 0.72 5.86
N ALA A 119 -4.71 1.18 6.77
CA ALA A 119 -4.58 2.49 7.39
C ALA A 119 -3.35 2.54 8.30
N LEU A 120 -2.80 3.73 8.53
CA LEU A 120 -1.85 3.91 9.62
C LEU A 120 -2.55 3.65 10.96
N TRP A 121 -1.78 3.17 11.93
CA TRP A 121 -2.27 2.91 13.28
C TRP A 121 -2.86 4.16 13.96
N ASN A 122 -2.39 5.35 13.57
CA ASN A 122 -2.82 6.65 14.11
C ASN A 122 -3.85 7.38 13.23
N GLN A 123 -4.40 6.76 12.18
CA GLN A 123 -5.44 7.36 11.33
C GLN A 123 -6.84 7.06 11.88
N TYR A 124 -7.14 7.52 13.09
CA TYR A 124 -8.37 7.21 13.82
C TYR A 124 -9.64 7.54 13.02
N ASP A 125 -9.68 8.70 12.35
CA ASP A 125 -10.84 9.13 11.57
C ASP A 125 -11.16 8.16 10.42
N LEU A 126 -10.13 7.71 9.69
CA LEU A 126 -10.32 6.74 8.59
C LEU A 126 -10.71 5.36 9.13
N ILE A 127 -10.12 4.93 10.25
CA ILE A 127 -10.45 3.66 10.88
C ILE A 127 -11.92 3.66 11.31
N GLN A 128 -12.37 4.72 11.99
CA GLN A 128 -13.76 4.85 12.42
C GLN A 128 -14.73 4.95 11.24
N GLU A 129 -14.39 5.70 10.19
CA GLU A 129 -15.25 5.85 9.03
C GLU A 129 -15.43 4.50 8.28
N ARG A 130 -14.38 3.70 8.21
CA ARG A 130 -14.41 2.36 7.59
C ARG A 130 -15.28 1.35 8.35
N ASP A 131 -15.47 1.51 9.66
CA ASP A 131 -16.35 0.62 10.43
C ASP A 131 -17.80 0.70 9.93
N LYS A 132 -18.26 1.88 9.47
CA LYS A 132 -19.60 2.08 8.89
C LYS A 132 -19.86 1.21 7.65
N TYR A 133 -18.80 0.84 6.94
CA TYR A 133 -18.88 0.10 5.68
C TYR A 133 -18.34 -1.33 5.78
N GLY A 134 -17.94 -1.77 6.98
CA GLY A 134 -17.33 -3.09 7.20
C GLY A 134 -15.94 -3.27 6.56
N ALA A 135 -15.30 -2.19 6.13
CA ALA A 135 -13.99 -2.22 5.44
C ALA A 135 -12.85 -2.69 6.35
N ASN A 136 -12.97 -2.53 7.67
CA ASN A 136 -12.00 -3.07 8.62
C ASN A 136 -12.15 -4.58 8.87
N ASN A 137 -13.23 -5.21 8.39
CA ASN A 137 -13.53 -6.63 8.65
C ASN A 137 -12.99 -7.57 7.56
N VAL A 138 -12.26 -7.02 6.59
CA VAL A 138 -11.62 -7.78 5.50
C VAL A 138 -10.11 -7.60 5.53
N THR A 139 -9.38 -8.56 4.97
CA THR A 139 -7.92 -8.47 4.86
C THR A 139 -7.55 -7.26 3.99
N PRO A 140 -6.66 -6.37 4.46
CA PRO A 140 -6.24 -5.22 3.67
C PRO A 140 -5.45 -5.65 2.42
N GLY A 141 -5.44 -4.78 1.41
CA GLY A 141 -4.84 -5.04 0.11
C GLY A 141 -3.59 -4.21 -0.18
N LEU A 142 -2.70 -4.76 -1.00
CA LEU A 142 -1.65 -3.99 -1.68
C LEU A 142 -2.29 -2.93 -2.59
N THR A 143 -3.23 -3.35 -3.43
CA THR A 143 -4.12 -2.47 -4.20
C THR A 143 -5.58 -2.66 -3.82
N GLY A 144 -6.46 -1.79 -4.29
CA GLY A 144 -7.88 -1.80 -3.93
C GLY A 144 -8.70 -0.76 -4.69
N TRP A 145 -10.02 -0.81 -4.50
CA TRP A 145 -10.95 0.02 -5.24
C TRP A 145 -10.73 1.52 -5.00
N ALA A 146 -10.51 1.94 -3.75
CA ALA A 146 -10.17 3.33 -3.44
C ALA A 146 -8.81 3.74 -4.05
N GLN A 147 -7.80 2.85 -4.03
CA GLN A 147 -6.52 3.09 -4.68
C GLN A 147 -6.67 3.29 -6.19
N ILE A 148 -7.64 2.66 -6.83
CA ILE A 148 -7.87 2.83 -8.26
C ILE A 148 -8.66 4.10 -8.55
N ASN A 149 -9.57 4.52 -7.68
CA ASN A 149 -10.46 5.67 -7.96
C ASN A 149 -9.94 7.03 -7.45
N GLY A 150 -8.77 7.09 -6.81
CA GLY A 150 -8.15 8.38 -6.44
C GLY A 150 -6.98 8.32 -5.45
N ARG A 151 -6.61 7.14 -4.95
CA ARG A 151 -5.47 6.92 -4.04
C ARG A 151 -5.49 7.83 -2.79
N ASP A 152 -4.61 8.82 -2.77
CA ASP A 152 -4.34 9.71 -1.66
C ASP A 152 -5.04 11.07 -1.81
N GLU A 153 -5.67 11.34 -2.96
CA GLU A 153 -6.43 12.57 -3.21
C GLU A 153 -7.88 12.48 -2.69
N LEU A 154 -8.33 11.29 -2.31
CA LEU A 154 -9.69 11.06 -1.82
C LEU A 154 -9.88 11.58 -0.40
N LEU A 155 -11.00 12.29 -0.18
CA LEU A 155 -11.51 12.56 1.16
C LEU A 155 -11.76 11.26 1.92
N ILE A 156 -11.58 11.28 3.25
CA ILE A 156 -11.71 10.10 4.11
C ILE A 156 -13.06 9.39 3.92
N SER A 157 -14.16 10.15 3.87
CA SER A 157 -15.51 9.61 3.65
C SER A 157 -15.66 8.91 2.30
N VAL A 158 -15.14 9.50 1.23
CA VAL A 158 -15.16 8.92 -0.12
C VAL A 158 -14.30 7.67 -0.19
N LYS A 159 -13.13 7.69 0.45
CA LYS A 159 -12.22 6.55 0.54
C LYS A 159 -12.88 5.38 1.26
N ALA A 160 -13.47 5.63 2.43
CA ALA A 160 -14.19 4.62 3.21
C ALA A 160 -15.39 4.05 2.44
N LYS A 161 -16.11 4.89 1.69
CA LYS A 161 -17.21 4.46 0.82
C LYS A 161 -16.73 3.52 -0.28
N TYR A 162 -15.65 3.87 -1.00
CA TYR A 162 -15.06 2.97 -2.01
C TYR A 162 -14.55 1.66 -1.41
N ASP A 163 -13.93 1.71 -0.23
CA ASP A 163 -13.53 0.50 0.48
C ASP A 163 -14.76 -0.37 0.84
N GLY A 164 -15.88 0.26 1.21
CA GLY A 164 -17.18 -0.37 1.40
C GLY A 164 -17.77 -1.00 0.14
N GLU A 165 -17.74 -0.29 -0.98
CA GLU A 165 -18.18 -0.79 -2.28
C GLU A 165 -17.39 -2.05 -2.67
N TYR A 166 -16.08 -2.06 -2.42
CA TYR A 166 -15.26 -3.26 -2.60
C TYR A 166 -15.75 -4.42 -1.74
N VAL A 167 -16.00 -4.19 -0.45
CA VAL A 167 -16.49 -5.23 0.48
C VAL A 167 -17.82 -5.81 0.03
N GLN A 168 -18.73 -4.97 -0.46
CA GLN A 168 -20.06 -5.38 -0.93
C GLN A 168 -19.99 -6.19 -2.23
N ASN A 169 -19.08 -5.84 -3.14
CA ASN A 169 -18.96 -6.44 -4.48
C ASN A 169 -17.81 -7.46 -4.60
N MET A 170 -17.18 -7.81 -3.47
CA MET A 170 -15.99 -8.64 -3.44
C MET A 170 -16.24 -9.99 -4.11
N SER A 171 -15.57 -10.20 -5.24
CA SER A 171 -15.71 -11.37 -6.10
C SER A 171 -14.46 -11.53 -6.93
N LEU A 172 -14.24 -12.72 -7.49
CA LEU A 172 -13.09 -12.96 -8.38
C LEU A 172 -13.07 -11.96 -9.55
N TYR A 173 -14.23 -11.66 -10.13
CA TYR A 173 -14.36 -10.65 -11.19
C TYR A 173 -13.92 -9.26 -10.72
N PHE A 174 -14.38 -8.83 -9.54
CA PHE A 174 -14.04 -7.50 -9.02
C PHE A 174 -12.56 -7.41 -8.63
N ASP A 175 -11.97 -8.47 -8.09
CA ASP A 175 -10.53 -8.56 -7.83
C ASP A 175 -9.71 -8.47 -9.12
N MET A 176 -10.08 -9.21 -10.16
CA MET A 176 -9.42 -9.13 -11.47
C MET A 176 -9.52 -7.72 -12.06
N LYS A 177 -10.72 -7.12 -12.01
CA LYS A 177 -10.91 -5.71 -12.41
C LYS A 177 -9.96 -4.79 -11.66
N CYS A 178 -9.87 -4.92 -10.34
CA CYS A 178 -8.98 -4.10 -9.53
C CYS A 178 -7.51 -4.31 -9.92
N PHE A 179 -7.08 -5.56 -10.09
CA PHE A 179 -5.72 -5.91 -10.46
C PHE A 179 -5.30 -5.28 -11.80
N PHE A 180 -6.10 -5.48 -12.87
CA PHE A 180 -5.78 -4.94 -14.19
C PHE A 180 -5.85 -3.41 -14.23
N MET A 181 -6.84 -2.79 -13.58
CA MET A 181 -6.89 -1.32 -13.50
C MET A 181 -5.69 -0.74 -12.74
N THR A 182 -5.18 -1.45 -11.73
CA THR A 182 -3.95 -1.07 -11.02
C THR A 182 -2.75 -1.08 -11.96
N PHE A 183 -2.61 -2.13 -12.77
CA PHE A 183 -1.53 -2.23 -13.76
C PHE A 183 -1.56 -1.06 -14.75
N ILE A 184 -2.74 -0.71 -15.27
CA ILE A 184 -2.92 0.44 -16.17
C ILE A 184 -2.54 1.75 -15.47
N LYS A 185 -2.97 1.97 -14.22
CA LYS A 185 -2.63 3.19 -13.47
C LYS A 185 -1.14 3.33 -13.18
N VAL A 186 -0.47 2.23 -12.83
CA VAL A 186 0.98 2.23 -12.59
C VAL A 186 1.74 2.55 -13.88
N LEU A 187 1.33 2.00 -15.02
CA LEU A 187 1.93 2.33 -16.32
C LEU A 187 1.72 3.79 -16.73
N LYS A 188 0.54 4.36 -16.44
CA LYS A 188 0.22 5.77 -16.74
C LYS A 188 0.82 6.78 -15.75
N ARG A 189 1.31 6.33 -14.60
CA ARG A 189 1.78 7.17 -13.47
C ARG A 189 0.72 8.12 -12.91
N ASP A 190 -0.56 7.76 -13.01
CA ASP A 190 -1.69 8.61 -12.58
C ASP A 190 -1.81 8.67 -11.04
N GLY A 191 -1.86 9.88 -10.47
CA GLY A 191 -2.28 10.13 -9.08
C GLY A 191 -1.23 9.86 -7.99
N VAL A 192 0.08 9.97 -8.30
CA VAL A 192 1.14 9.97 -7.28
C VAL A 192 1.41 11.42 -6.86
N VAL A 193 1.02 11.80 -5.65
CA VAL A 193 1.31 13.12 -5.07
C VAL A 193 2.34 12.95 -3.95
N GLU A 194 3.52 13.55 -4.11
CA GLU A 194 4.52 13.66 -3.03
C GLU A 194 4.29 14.98 -2.27
N GLY A 195 4.10 14.89 -0.94
CA GLY A 195 4.06 16.06 -0.06
C GLY A 195 2.81 16.95 -0.17
N LYS A 196 2.69 17.92 0.73
CA LYS A 196 1.64 18.94 0.65
C LYS A 196 1.86 19.75 -0.62
N LYS A 197 0.87 19.78 -1.53
CA LYS A 197 0.70 20.97 -2.36
C LYS A 197 0.40 22.10 -1.38
N ASP A 198 1.25 23.12 -1.34
CA ASP A 198 0.85 24.41 -0.81
C ASP A 198 -0.47 24.77 -1.49
N LYS A 199 -1.54 24.75 -0.70
CA LYS A 199 -2.77 25.45 -1.06
C LYS A 199 -2.42 26.93 -1.01
N ALA A 200 -1.85 27.45 -2.10
CA ALA A 200 -2.01 28.86 -2.42
C ALA A 200 -3.51 29.05 -2.72
N ILE A 201 -4.26 29.38 -1.66
CA ILE A 201 -5.58 29.97 -1.77
C ILE A 201 -5.33 31.46 -1.96
N ASN A 202 -5.61 31.97 -3.15
CA ASN A 202 -6.20 33.28 -3.32
C ASN A 202 -7.67 33.06 -3.63
#